data_AF-A0A3R8J6F3-F1
#
_entry.id   AF-A0A3R8J6F3-F1
#
_cell.length_a   1.000
_cell.length_b   1.000
_cell.length_c   1.000
_cell.angle_alpha   90.00
_cell.angle_beta   90.00
_cell.angle_gamma   90.00
#
_symmetry.space_group_name_H-M   'P 1'
#
loop_
_entity.id
_entity.type
_entity.pdbx_description
1 polymer ?
#
loop_
_entity_poly.entity_id
_entity_poly.type
_entity_poly.pdbx_seq_one_letter_code
_entity_poly.pdbx_strand_id
1 'polypeptide(L)'
;MLKLTRLVAFAFVSFFCYGIVNWMMSTGHFHLQAKTISLPQMWQGLLIALVLYFLGILALYLNRMLGFYVLGLVIVIYSLGMISALMSGYQSTAGMEIKLLLEIIGVVGLGVNFYTLILLTRWRHKNN
;
A
#
# COMPACT_ATOMS: atom_id res chain seq x y z
N MET A 1 20.97 6.41 13.92
CA MET A 1 20.02 7.46 13.47
C MET A 1 19.07 6.87 12.46
N LEU A 2 17.75 7.00 12.61
CA LEU A 2 16.82 6.62 11.55
C LEU A 2 16.78 7.76 10.53
N LYS A 3 17.32 7.55 9.34
CA LYS A 3 17.32 8.60 8.29
C LYS A 3 15.91 8.73 7.73
N LEU A 4 15.41 9.96 7.61
CA LEU A 4 14.12 10.29 6.97
C LEU A 4 13.99 9.61 5.60
N THR A 5 15.10 9.57 4.85
CA THR A 5 15.25 8.90 3.56
C THR A 5 14.87 7.42 3.60
N ARG A 6 15.16 6.72 4.69
CA ARG A 6 14.82 5.30 4.84
C ARG A 6 13.32 5.11 4.99
N LEU A 7 12.66 5.97 5.76
CA LEU A 7 11.20 5.94 5.94
C LEU A 7 10.47 6.28 4.64
N VAL A 8 10.94 7.31 3.92
CA VAL A 8 10.41 7.67 2.60
C VAL A 8 10.60 6.54 1.61
N ALA A 9 11.78 5.89 1.58
CA ALA A 9 12.02 4.75 0.71
C ALA A 9 11.02 3.61 0.96
N PHE A 10 10.77 3.24 2.22
CA PHE A 10 9.79 2.19 2.55
C PHE A 10 8.34 2.59 2.21
N ALA A 11 7.97 3.86 2.34
CA ALA A 11 6.69 4.37 1.87
C ALA A 11 6.54 4.23 0.34
N PHE A 12 7.61 4.47 -0.43
CA PHE A 12 7.60 4.19 -1.87
C PHE A 12 7.49 2.70 -2.18
N VAL A 13 8.24 1.83 -1.48
CA VAL A 13 8.12 0.37 -1.67
C VAL A 13 6.69 -0.10 -1.41
N SER A 14 6.05 0.41 -0.35
CA SER A 14 4.64 0.15 -0.05
C SER A 14 3.70 0.56 -1.18
N PHE A 15 3.89 1.77 -1.73
CA PHE A 15 3.12 2.24 -2.87
C PHE A 15 3.26 1.32 -4.09
N PHE A 16 4.47 0.84 -4.40
CA PHE A 16 4.70 -0.12 -5.48
C PHE A 16 4.01 -1.46 -5.24
N CYS A 17 4.10 -2.01 -4.02
CA CYS A 17 3.39 -3.24 -3.67
C CYS A 17 1.88 -3.09 -3.86
N TYR A 18 1.30 -1.98 -3.38
CA TYR A 18 -0.10 -1.67 -3.61
C TYR A 18 -0.44 -1.54 -5.10
N GLY A 19 0.41 -0.85 -5.88
CA GLY A 19 0.22 -0.68 -7.31
C GLY A 19 0.18 -2.01 -8.06
N ILE A 20 1.09 -2.94 -7.74
CA ILE A 20 1.11 -4.28 -8.35
C ILE A 20 -0.13 -5.07 -7.98
N VAL A 21 -0.52 -5.09 -6.69
CA VAL A 21 -1.73 -5.78 -6.23
C VAL A 21 -2.97 -5.19 -6.91
N ASN A 22 -3.09 -3.87 -6.96
CA ASN A 22 -4.22 -3.19 -7.59
C ASN A 22 -4.31 -3.48 -9.09
N TRP A 23 -3.16 -3.56 -9.78
CA TRP A 23 -3.09 -3.95 -11.17
C TRP A 23 -3.53 -5.41 -11.40
N MET A 24 -3.02 -6.34 -10.58
CA MET A 24 -3.42 -7.75 -10.64
C MET A 24 -4.94 -7.89 -10.45
N MET A 25 -5.53 -7.15 -9.52
CA MET A 25 -6.97 -7.19 -9.25
C MET A 25 -7.83 -6.60 -10.39
N SER A 26 -7.32 -5.59 -11.12
CA SER A 26 -8.05 -4.96 -12.23
C SER A 26 -7.96 -5.73 -13.54
N THR A 27 -6.98 -6.62 -13.68
CA THR A 27 -6.75 -7.31 -14.96
C THR A 27 -7.82 -8.39 -15.11
N GLY A 28 -8.81 -8.16 -15.99
CA GLY A 28 -9.95 -9.06 -16.21
C GLY A 28 -9.57 -10.51 -16.57
N HIS A 29 -8.35 -10.74 -17.07
CA HIS A 29 -7.81 -12.08 -17.32
C HIS A 29 -7.71 -12.95 -16.07
N PHE A 30 -7.58 -12.35 -14.88
CA PHE A 30 -7.32 -13.10 -13.65
C PHE A 30 -8.59 -13.48 -12.87
N HIS A 31 -9.78 -12.98 -13.24
CA HIS A 31 -11.06 -13.26 -12.55
C HIS A 31 -10.99 -13.12 -11.01
N LEU A 32 -10.10 -12.28 -10.47
CA LEU A 32 -9.84 -12.12 -9.03
C LEU A 32 -10.93 -11.35 -8.27
N GLN A 33 -11.93 -10.82 -8.99
CA GLN A 33 -13.03 -10.04 -8.42
C GLN A 33 -14.39 -10.50 -8.97
N ALA A 34 -15.41 -10.50 -8.10
CA ALA A 34 -16.80 -10.71 -8.49
C ALA A 34 -17.37 -9.57 -9.36
N LYS A 35 -16.70 -8.42 -9.40
CA LYS A 35 -17.04 -7.25 -10.21
C LYS A 35 -15.79 -6.79 -10.96
N THR A 36 -15.83 -6.82 -12.29
CA THR A 36 -14.73 -6.32 -13.13
C THR A 36 -14.57 -4.81 -12.93
N ILE A 37 -13.50 -4.39 -12.24
CA ILE A 37 -13.13 -2.98 -12.17
C ILE A 37 -12.56 -2.57 -13.54
N SER A 38 -13.06 -1.47 -14.09
CA SER A 38 -12.59 -0.97 -15.39
C SER A 38 -11.18 -0.37 -15.26
N LEU A 39 -10.34 -0.54 -16.27
CA LEU A 39 -8.98 0.02 -16.33
C LEU A 39 -8.91 1.52 -15.89
N PRO A 40 -9.83 2.40 -16.30
CA PRO A 40 -9.82 3.80 -15.87
C PRO A 40 -9.97 4.00 -14.36
N GLN A 41 -10.79 3.18 -13.70
CA GLN A 41 -10.99 3.24 -12.24
C GLN A 41 -9.75 2.76 -11.48
N MET A 42 -9.03 1.77 -12.02
CA MET A 42 -7.74 1.33 -11.48
C MET A 42 -6.70 2.46 -11.53
N TRP A 43 -6.57 3.13 -12.68
CA TRP A 43 -5.64 4.25 -12.83
C TRP A 43 -6.00 5.43 -11.93
N GLN A 44 -7.29 5.72 -11.75
CA GLN A 44 -7.75 6.71 -10.77
C GLN A 44 -7.34 6.33 -9.34
N GLY A 45 -7.57 5.08 -8.91
CA GLY A 45 -7.16 4.60 -7.59
C GLY A 45 -5.65 4.69 -7.37
N LEU A 46 -4.86 4.38 -8.40
CA LEU A 46 -3.40 4.44 -8.33
C LEU A 46 -2.88 5.89 -8.30
N LEU A 47 -3.51 6.81 -9.06
CA LEU A 47 -3.23 8.24 -8.99
C LEU A 47 -3.59 8.83 -7.62
N ILE A 48 -4.75 8.46 -7.06
CA ILE A 48 -5.15 8.87 -5.71
C ILE A 48 -4.11 8.37 -4.69
N ALA A 49 -3.67 7.12 -4.81
CA ALA A 49 -2.62 6.57 -3.97
C ALA A 49 -1.30 7.32 -4.07
N LEU A 50 -0.87 7.65 -5.29
CA LEU A 50 0.34 8.41 -5.50
C LEU A 50 0.26 9.78 -4.81
N VAL A 51 -0.85 10.50 -5.01
CA VAL A 51 -1.08 11.81 -4.40
C VAL A 51 -1.11 11.71 -2.88
N LEU A 52 -1.80 10.73 -2.31
CA LEU A 52 -1.89 10.55 -0.86
C LEU A 52 -0.55 10.20 -0.22
N TYR A 53 0.25 9.32 -0.85
CA TYR A 53 1.62 9.04 -0.40
C TYR A 53 2.50 10.29 -0.47
N PHE A 54 2.39 11.06 -1.55
CA PHE A 54 3.15 12.30 -1.72
C PHE A 54 2.77 13.34 -0.66
N LEU A 55 1.47 13.53 -0.40
CA LEU A 55 0.96 14.40 0.66
C LEU A 55 1.45 13.95 2.04
N GLY A 56 1.45 12.65 2.33
CA GLY A 56 1.97 12.10 3.58
C GLY A 56 3.46 12.38 3.77
N ILE A 57 4.26 12.24 2.72
CA ILE A 57 5.69 12.57 2.73
C ILE A 57 5.90 14.08 2.89
N LEU A 58 5.14 14.91 2.19
CA LEU A 58 5.26 16.37 2.25
C LEU A 58 4.85 16.90 3.63
N ALA A 59 3.80 16.34 4.22
CA ALA A 59 3.39 16.61 5.60
C ALA A 59 4.50 16.24 6.61
N LEU A 60 5.25 15.16 6.35
CA LEU A 60 6.39 14.75 7.17
C LEU A 60 7.55 15.76 7.14
N TYR A 61 7.77 16.42 5.99
CA TYR A 61 8.76 17.49 5.84
C TYR A 61 8.31 18.81 6.50
N LEU A 62 7.02 19.15 6.41
CA LEU A 62 6.45 20.36 6.99
C LEU A 62 6.35 20.28 8.52
N ASN A 63 5.74 19.20 9.03
CA ASN A 63 5.51 19.02 10.45
C ASN A 63 5.49 17.54 10.81
N ARG A 64 6.41 17.16 11.70
CA ARG A 64 6.59 15.80 12.21
C ARG A 64 5.32 15.16 12.76
N MET A 65 4.47 15.90 13.49
CA MET A 65 3.22 15.35 14.01
C MET A 65 2.21 15.11 12.88
N LEU A 66 2.04 16.08 11.97
CA LEU A 66 1.11 15.95 10.85
C LEU A 66 1.52 14.80 9.93
N GLY A 67 2.80 14.68 9.59
CA GLY A 67 3.30 13.57 8.77
C GLY A 67 3.11 12.20 9.42
N PHE A 68 3.22 12.10 10.75
CA PHE A 68 2.90 10.85 11.46
C PHE A 68 1.43 10.44 11.25
N TYR A 69 0.50 11.38 11.43
CA TYR A 69 -0.94 11.08 11.27
C TYR A 69 -1.33 10.85 9.82
N VAL A 70 -0.88 11.70 8.89
CA VAL A 70 -1.25 11.62 7.48
C VAL A 70 -0.61 10.38 6.83
N LEU A 71 0.71 10.20 6.96
CA LEU A 71 1.38 9.03 6.36
C LEU A 71 0.96 7.73 7.04
N GLY A 72 0.77 7.75 8.36
CA GLY A 72 0.26 6.59 9.10
C GLY A 72 -1.13 6.16 8.62
N LEU A 73 -2.04 7.12 8.45
CA LEU A 73 -3.39 6.87 7.93
C LEU A 73 -3.35 6.33 6.50
N VAL A 74 -2.52 6.91 5.63
CA VAL A 74 -2.30 6.43 4.27
C VAL A 74 -1.85 4.96 4.26
N ILE A 75 -0.83 4.61 5.06
CA ILE A 75 -0.33 3.24 5.14
C ILE A 75 -1.42 2.27 5.65
N VAL A 76 -2.23 2.68 6.63
CA VAL A 76 -3.32 1.84 7.14
C VAL A 76 -4.40 1.61 6.08
N ILE A 77 -4.84 2.66 5.38
CA ILE A 77 -5.84 2.54 4.31
C ILE A 77 -5.35 1.59 3.22
N TYR A 78 -4.09 1.72 2.78
CA TYR A 78 -3.54 0.85 1.74
C TYR A 78 -3.28 -0.58 2.23
N SER A 79 -3.05 -0.78 3.53
CA SER A 79 -3.02 -2.11 4.14
C SER A 79 -4.40 -2.78 4.08
N LEU A 80 -5.46 -2.06 4.43
CA LEU A 80 -6.84 -2.57 4.32
C LEU A 80 -7.21 -2.88 2.87
N GLY A 81 -6.76 -2.06 1.92
CA GLY A 81 -6.88 -2.32 0.48
C GLY A 81 -6.21 -3.63 0.07
N MET A 82 -4.97 -3.88 0.53
CA MET A 82 -4.27 -5.14 0.27
C MET A 82 -4.93 -6.35 0.92
N ILE A 83 -5.42 -6.23 2.16
CA ILE A 83 -6.17 -7.31 2.82
C ILE A 83 -7.44 -7.65 2.03
N SER A 84 -8.18 -6.63 1.59
CA SER A 84 -9.36 -6.81 0.74
C SER A 84 -9.02 -7.51 -0.57
N ALA A 85 -7.85 -7.18 -1.15
CA ALA A 85 -7.37 -7.80 -2.37
C ALA A 85 -7.07 -9.30 -2.16
N LEU A 86 -6.37 -9.64 -1.07
CA LEU A 86 -6.07 -11.02 -0.68
C LEU A 86 -7.35 -11.83 -0.45
N MET A 87 -8.30 -11.29 0.32
CA MET A 87 -9.59 -11.94 0.57
C MET A 87 -10.35 -12.24 -0.73
N SER A 88 -10.36 -11.30 -1.67
CA SER A 88 -10.99 -11.50 -2.99
C SER A 88 -10.28 -12.59 -3.79
N GLY A 89 -8.94 -12.65 -3.73
CA GLY A 89 -8.15 -13.70 -4.35
C GLY A 89 -8.47 -15.11 -3.82
N TYR A 90 -8.73 -15.26 -2.52
CA TYR A 90 -9.18 -16.54 -1.95
C TYR A 90 -10.55 -16.97 -2.49
N GLN A 91 -11.49 -16.03 -2.63
CA GLN A 91 -12.85 -16.30 -3.10
C GLN A 91 -12.97 -16.46 -4.63
N SER A 92 -11.93 -16.08 -5.37
CA SER A 92 -11.92 -16.12 -6.84
C SER A 92 -11.75 -17.54 -7.41
N THR A 93 -12.15 -17.76 -8.67
CA THR A 93 -11.87 -18.97 -9.45
C THR A 93 -10.55 -18.88 -10.25
N ALA A 94 -9.71 -17.87 -10.00
CA ALA A 94 -8.43 -17.66 -10.65
C ALA A 94 -7.50 -18.89 -10.55
N GLY A 95 -6.62 -19.06 -11.54
CA GLY A 95 -5.58 -20.09 -11.53
C GLY A 95 -4.71 -19.99 -10.27
N MET A 96 -4.33 -21.15 -9.72
CA MET A 96 -3.63 -21.24 -8.43
C MET A 96 -2.30 -20.47 -8.41
N GLU A 97 -1.60 -20.40 -9.54
CA GLU A 97 -0.35 -19.63 -9.70
C GLU A 97 -0.56 -18.13 -9.46
N ILE A 98 -1.65 -17.57 -9.96
CA ILE A 98 -1.97 -16.14 -9.84
C ILE A 98 -2.35 -15.80 -8.40
N LYS A 99 -3.10 -16.68 -7.74
CA LYS A 99 -3.46 -16.53 -6.32
C LYS A 99 -2.21 -16.55 -5.45
N LEU A 100 -1.31 -17.50 -5.67
CA LEU A 100 -0.05 -17.61 -4.95
C LEU A 100 0.79 -16.33 -5.12
N LEU A 101 0.87 -15.82 -6.35
CA LEU A 101 1.63 -14.60 -6.65
C LEU A 101 1.00 -13.37 -5.96
N LEU A 102 -0.34 -13.25 -5.98
CA LEU A 102 -1.08 -12.21 -5.26
C LEU A 102 -0.84 -12.30 -3.74
N GLU A 103 -0.83 -13.52 -3.20
CA GLU A 103 -0.58 -13.78 -1.78
C GLU A 103 0.82 -13.37 -1.36
N ILE A 104 1.85 -13.78 -2.12
CA ILE A 104 3.24 -13.41 -1.84
C ILE A 104 3.40 -11.88 -1.88
N ILE A 105 2.93 -11.22 -2.94
CA ILE A 105 3.08 -9.77 -3.10
C ILE A 105 2.27 -9.03 -2.03
N GLY A 106 1.04 -9.48 -1.73
CA GLY A 106 0.19 -8.87 -0.70
C GLY A 106 0.78 -9.03 0.70
N VAL A 107 1.30 -10.20 1.06
CA VAL A 107 1.94 -10.45 2.36
C VAL A 107 3.23 -9.64 2.49
N VAL A 108 4.06 -9.59 1.45
CA VAL A 108 5.28 -8.76 1.43
C VAL A 108 4.90 -7.28 1.58
N GLY A 109 3.89 -6.82 0.84
CA GLY A 109 3.38 -5.45 0.92
C GLY A 109 2.86 -5.10 2.31
N LEU A 110 2.10 -5.99 2.95
CA LEU A 110 1.64 -5.80 4.33
C LEU A 110 2.80 -5.79 5.33
N GLY A 111 3.81 -6.65 5.14
CA GLY A 111 5.03 -6.65 5.94
C GLY A 111 5.78 -5.32 5.82
N VAL A 112 5.91 -4.79 4.61
CA VAL A 112 6.50 -3.47 4.36
C VAL A 112 5.68 -2.35 5.02
N ASN A 113 4.35 -2.39 4.92
CA ASN A 113 3.47 -1.40 5.56
C ASN A 113 3.63 -1.39 7.07
N PHE A 114 3.58 -2.58 7.68
CA PHE A 114 3.73 -2.75 9.12
C PHE A 114 5.11 -2.27 9.59
N TYR A 115 6.16 -2.63 8.86
CA TYR A 115 7.52 -2.15 9.14
C TYR A 115 7.63 -0.63 9.00
N THR A 116 7.01 -0.05 7.97
CA THR A 116 6.98 1.42 7.76
C THR A 116 6.26 2.12 8.91
N LEU A 117 5.15 1.57 9.41
CA LEU A 117 4.46 2.08 10.60
C LEU A 117 5.36 2.04 11.82
N ILE A 118 6.06 0.94 12.09
CA ILE A 118 7.02 0.85 13.20
C ILE A 118 8.12 1.90 13.06
N LEU A 119 8.66 2.07 11.86
CA LEU A 119 9.67 3.10 11.58
C LEU A 119 9.10 4.50 11.85
N LEU A 120 7.85 4.76 11.48
CA LEU A 120 7.15 6.02 11.71
C LEU A 120 6.93 6.29 13.20
N THR A 121 6.54 5.28 13.98
CA THR A 121 6.40 5.39 15.45
C THR A 121 7.75 5.63 16.13
N ARG A 122 8.79 4.91 15.71
CA ARG A 122 10.16 5.13 16.21
C ARG A 122 10.69 6.51 15.83
N TRP A 123 10.41 6.97 14.62
CA TRP A 123 10.76 8.30 14.18
C TRP A 123 10.01 9.38 14.96
N ARG A 124 8.80 9.13 15.47
CA ARG A 124 8.08 10.01 16.41
C ARG A 124 8.68 10.03 17.82
N HIS A 125 9.11 8.88 18.34
CA HIS A 125 9.59 8.81 19.73
C HIS A 125 11.02 9.36 19.93
N LYS A 126 11.89 9.30 18.92
CA LYS A 126 13.32 9.58 19.10
C LYS A 126 13.73 11.06 19.20
N ASN A 127 12.89 11.99 18.79
CA ASN A 127 13.09 13.44 18.97
C ASN A 127 11.95 14.07 19.79
N ASN A 128 11.37 13.34 20.75
CA ASN A 128 10.72 13.93 21.92
C ASN A 128 11.68 13.73 23.09
#